data_AF-A0A9J5Z296-F1
#
_entry.id   AF-A0A9J5Z296-F1
#
_cell.length_a   1.000
_cell.length_b   1.000
_cell.length_c   1.000
_cell.angle_alpha   90.00
_cell.angle_beta   90.00
_cell.angle_gamma   90.00
#
_symmetry.space_group_name_H-M   'P 1'
#
loop_
_entity.id
_entity.type
_entity.pdbx_description
1 polymer ?
#
loop_
_entity_poly.entity_id
_entity_poly.type
_entity_poly.pdbx_seq_one_letter_code
_entity_poly.pdbx_strand_id
1 'polypeptide(L)'
;MEIVTACWNEPIEGNPMWTFHQKMKSLASTLSGWSKMQFGDIYAKVTEFEERVKVAEDNLIQSNTEKHREELHGINAEYSRYMKLEDSIIKQKTQLQWFKEGDGNSNNSMH
;
A
#
# COMPACT_ATOMS: atom_id res chain seq x y z
N MET A 1 15.01 4.58 -3.97
CA MET A 1 16.27 4.22 -3.27
C MET A 1 16.89 5.43 -2.56
N GLU A 2 16.89 6.63 -3.15
CA GLU A 2 17.52 7.84 -2.55
C GLU A 2 17.06 8.18 -1.12
N ILE A 3 15.78 8.02 -0.81
CA ILE A 3 15.22 8.32 0.52
C ILE A 3 15.85 7.45 1.62
N VAL A 4 16.11 6.17 1.32
CA VAL A 4 16.75 5.23 2.25
C VAL A 4 18.21 5.61 2.46
N THR A 5 18.90 5.98 1.38
CA THR A 5 20.31 6.39 1.42
C THR A 5 20.50 7.71 2.18
N ALA A 6 19.61 8.68 1.98
CA ALA A 6 19.62 9.96 2.69
C ALA A 6 19.37 9.77 4.20
N CYS A 7 18.37 8.97 4.56
CA CYS A 7 18.05 8.65 5.96
C CYS A 7 19.17 7.86 6.66
N TRP A 8 19.89 7.00 5.92
CA TRP A 8 20.98 6.20 6.49
C TRP A 8 22.27 6.98 6.70
N ASN A 9 22.52 8.02 5.89
CA ASN A 9 23.74 8.84 5.93
C ASN A 9 23.66 9.99 6.94
N GLU A 10 22.55 10.15 7.67
CA GLU A 10 22.43 11.16 8.70
C GLU A 10 23.45 10.91 9.83
N PRO A 11 24.27 11.91 10.21
CA PRO A 11 25.24 11.77 11.28
C PRO A 11 24.51 11.74 12.62
N ILE A 12 24.59 10.60 13.31
CA ILE A 12 24.04 10.42 14.65
C ILE A 12 25.21 10.15 15.59
N GLU A 13 25.39 11.01 16.59
CA GLU A 13 26.42 10.86 17.61
C GLU A 13 25.93 9.96 18.76
N GLY A 14 26.76 9.03 19.20
CA GLY A 14 26.48 8.14 20.32
C GLY A 14 27.20 6.80 20.25
N ASN A 15 26.88 5.90 21.18
CA ASN A 15 27.37 4.52 21.13
C ASN A 15 26.95 3.87 19.78
N PRO A 16 27.79 3.05 19.13
CA PRO A 16 27.45 2.34 17.89
C PRO A 16 26.09 1.64 17.91
N MET A 17 25.69 1.05 19.04
CA MET A 17 24.41 0.37 19.20
C MET A 17 23.23 1.36 19.27
N TRP A 18 23.43 2.53 19.89
CA TRP A 18 22.44 3.62 19.90
C TRP A 18 22.28 4.25 18.52
N THR A 19 23.40 4.50 17.84
CA THR A 19 23.45 5.01 16.47
C THR A 19 22.69 4.09 15.52
N PHE A 20 22.95 2.78 15.60
CA PHE A 20 22.23 1.78 14.81
C PHE A 20 20.73 1.79 15.09
N HIS A 21 20.33 1.81 16.37
CA HIS A 21 18.92 1.86 16.77
C HIS A 21 18.21 3.11 16.22
N GLN A 22 18.83 4.29 16.30
CA GLN A 22 18.24 5.52 15.78
C GLN A 22 18.12 5.50 14.26
N LYS A 23 19.13 4.99 13.54
CA LYS A 23 19.05 4.82 12.08
C LYS A 23 17.92 3.88 11.67
N MET A 24 17.77 2.76 12.37
CA MET A 24 16.66 1.82 12.14
C MET A 24 15.30 2.46 12.40
N LYS A 25 15.17 3.25 13.47
CA LYS A 25 13.93 3.96 13.82
C LYS A 25 13.58 5.03 12.77
N SER A 26 14.55 5.82 12.34
CA SER A 26 14.37 6.86 11.32
C SER A 26 13.97 6.24 9.98
N LEU A 27 14.64 5.15 9.59
CA LEU A 27 14.32 4.40 8.39
C LEU A 27 12.89 3.80 8.45
N ALA A 28 12.52 3.19 9.57
CA ALA A 28 11.18 2.63 9.77
C ALA A 28 10.08 3.72 9.70
N SER A 29 10.33 4.90 10.27
CA SER A 29 9.40 6.03 10.20
C SER A 29 9.25 6.54 8.77
N THR A 30 10.37 6.70 8.06
CA THR A 30 10.41 7.18 6.67
C THR A 30 9.71 6.22 5.72
N LEU A 31 9.98 4.91 5.84
CA LEU A 31 9.27 3.89 5.07
C LEU A 31 7.78 3.85 5.42
N SER A 32 7.43 4.02 6.70
CA SER A 32 6.02 4.06 7.12
C SER A 32 5.29 5.25 6.51
N GLY A 33 5.94 6.41 6.42
CA GLY A 33 5.42 7.60 5.75
C GLY A 33 5.26 7.39 4.24
N TRP A 34 6.30 6.86 3.58
CA TRP A 34 6.25 6.55 2.15
C TRP A 34 5.18 5.50 1.82
N SER A 35 5.07 4.46 2.65
CA SER A 35 4.03 3.43 2.57
C SER A 35 2.64 4.04 2.69
N LYS A 36 2.39 4.90 3.69
CA LYS A 36 1.11 5.62 3.80
C LYS A 36 0.82 6.51 2.60
N MET A 37 1.82 7.20 2.07
CA MET A 37 1.64 8.04 0.89
C MET A 37 1.28 7.21 -0.35
N GLN A 38 1.99 6.13 -0.62
CA GLN A 38 1.74 5.30 -1.80
C GLN A 38 0.49 4.42 -1.65
N PHE A 39 0.35 3.71 -0.53
CA PHE A 39 -0.79 2.82 -0.32
C PHE A 39 -2.06 3.58 0.10
N GLY A 40 -1.93 4.72 0.78
CA GLY A 40 -3.07 5.60 1.05
C GLY A 40 -3.65 6.20 -0.22
N ASP A 41 -2.79 6.53 -1.19
CA ASP A 41 -3.20 6.95 -2.53
C ASP A 41 -3.89 5.80 -3.31
N ILE A 42 -3.50 4.54 -3.09
CA ILE A 42 -4.22 3.38 -3.67
C ILE A 42 -5.65 3.29 -3.13
N TYR A 43 -5.88 3.44 -1.83
CA TYR A 43 -7.24 3.44 -1.29
C TYR A 43 -8.06 4.63 -1.81
N ALA A 44 -7.45 5.82 -1.92
CA ALA A 44 -8.09 6.98 -2.52
C ALA A 44 -8.47 6.74 -4.00
N LYS A 45 -7.59 6.09 -4.77
CA LYS A 45 -7.87 5.65 -6.13
C LYS A 45 -9.01 4.64 -6.22
N VAL A 46 -9.11 3.69 -5.30
CA VAL A 46 -10.22 2.72 -5.27
C VAL A 46 -11.55 3.47 -5.13
N THR A 47 -11.65 4.41 -4.19
CA THR A 47 -12.84 5.26 -4.03
C THR A 47 -13.12 6.11 -5.28
N GLU A 48 -12.09 6.68 -5.91
CA GLU A 48 -12.24 7.41 -7.18
C GLU A 48 -12.80 6.51 -8.29
N PHE A 49 -12.31 5.28 -8.41
CA PHE A 49 -12.82 4.33 -9.39
C PHE A 49 -14.26 3.91 -9.12
N GLU A 50 -14.64 3.69 -7.86
CA GLU A 50 -16.03 3.40 -7.49
C GLU A 50 -16.97 4.54 -7.90
N GLU A 51 -16.58 5.79 -7.65
CA GLU A 51 -17.34 6.98 -8.06
C GLU A 51 -17.45 7.05 -9.59
N ARG A 52 -16.34 6.81 -10.32
CA ARG A 52 -16.32 6.80 -11.79
C ARG A 52 -17.19 5.71 -12.40
N VAL A 53 -17.16 4.50 -11.82
CA VAL A 53 -18.03 3.38 -12.25
C VAL A 53 -19.49 3.77 -12.04
N LYS A 54 -19.83 4.31 -10.87
CA LYS A 54 -21.20 4.74 -10.55
C LYS A 54 -21.73 5.79 -11.53
N VAL A 55 -20.92 6.82 -11.84
CA VAL A 55 -21.28 7.85 -12.83
C VAL A 55 -21.44 7.24 -14.23
N ALA A 56 -20.57 6.30 -14.61
CA ALA A 56 -20.68 5.61 -15.89
C ALA A 56 -21.94 4.74 -15.98
N GLU A 57 -22.32 4.05 -14.90
CA GLU A 57 -23.56 3.28 -14.79
C GLU A 57 -24.81 4.17 -14.90
N ASP A 58 -24.84 5.31 -14.20
CA ASP A 58 -25.93 6.28 -14.26
C ASP A 58 -26.11 6.85 -15.68
N ASN A 59 -25.00 7.17 -16.36
CA ASN A 59 -25.03 7.62 -17.75
C ASN A 59 -25.53 6.55 -18.72
N LEU A 60 -25.23 5.27 -18.45
CA LEU A 60 -25.71 4.14 -19.25
C LEU A 60 -27.21 3.91 -19.10
N ILE A 61 -27.74 4.12 -17.89
CA ILE A 61 -29.18 4.09 -17.61
C ILE A 61 -29.90 5.23 -18.34
N GLN A 62 -29.30 6.42 -18.42
CA GLN A 62 -29.86 7.58 -19.10
C GLN A 62 -29.74 7.53 -20.63
N SER A 63 -28.64 6.99 -21.17
CA SER A 63 -28.41 6.88 -22.62
C SER A 63 -27.62 5.61 -22.96
N ASN A 64 -28.33 4.60 -23.45
CA ASN A 64 -27.75 3.29 -23.73
C ASN A 64 -27.08 3.21 -25.12
N THR A 65 -25.99 3.96 -25.31
CA THR A 65 -25.23 4.00 -26.56
C THR A 65 -24.01 3.07 -26.52
N GLU A 66 -23.58 2.59 -27.69
CA GLU A 66 -22.40 1.71 -27.84
C GLU A 66 -21.12 2.31 -27.22
N LYS A 67 -20.96 3.63 -27.35
CA LYS A 67 -19.84 4.39 -26.77
C LYS A 67 -19.82 4.34 -25.24
N HIS A 68 -20.98 4.42 -24.58
CA HIS A 68 -21.07 4.36 -23.11
C HIS A 68 -20.79 2.95 -22.59
N ARG A 69 -21.14 1.90 -23.36
CA ARG A 69 -20.75 0.52 -23.06
C ARG A 69 -19.24 0.32 -23.13
N GLU A 70 -18.59 0.80 -24.20
CA GLU A 70 -17.13 0.71 -24.33
C GLU A 70 -16.41 1.45 -23.20
N GLU A 71 -16.90 2.63 -22.83
CA GLU A 71 -16.34 3.44 -21.74
C GLU A 71 -16.48 2.74 -20.37
N LEU A 72 -17.65 2.14 -20.09
CA LEU A 72 -17.86 1.33 -18.88
C LEU A 72 -16.95 0.10 -18.86
N HIS A 73 -16.78 -0.60 -19.99
CA HIS A 73 -15.87 -1.74 -20.07
C HIS A 73 -14.42 -1.35 -19.82
N GLY A 74 -13.99 -0.18 -20.34
CA GLY A 74 -12.66 0.37 -20.08
C GLY A 74 -12.42 0.67 -18.60
N ILE A 75 -13.37 1.37 -17.96
CA ILE A 75 -13.30 1.70 -16.53
C ILE A 75 -13.31 0.43 -15.67
N ASN A 76 -14.17 -0.55 -15.98
CA ASN A 76 -14.22 -1.81 -15.24
C ASN A 76 -12.95 -2.66 -15.38
N ALA A 77 -12.33 -2.65 -16.56
CA ALA A 77 -11.06 -3.32 -16.77
C ALA A 77 -9.92 -2.66 -15.97
N GLU A 78 -9.91 -1.33 -15.89
CA GLU A 78 -8.96 -0.59 -15.08
C GLU A 78 -9.18 -0.86 -13.58
N TYR A 79 -10.43 -0.75 -13.12
CA TYR A 79 -10.81 -1.05 -11.73
C TYR A 79 -10.42 -2.47 -11.31
N SER A 80 -10.68 -3.47 -12.17
CA SER A 80 -10.29 -4.87 -11.93
C SER A 80 -8.78 -5.06 -11.78
N ARG A 81 -7.95 -4.25 -12.43
CA ARG A 81 -6.49 -4.29 -12.26
C ARG A 81 -6.08 -3.70 -10.91
N TYR A 82 -6.70 -2.59 -10.50
CA TYR A 82 -6.44 -1.97 -9.20
C TYR A 82 -6.87 -2.85 -8.03
N MET A 83 -8.02 -3.52 -8.11
CA MET A 83 -8.46 -4.54 -7.14
C MET A 83 -7.43 -5.66 -6.95
N LYS A 84 -6.88 -6.19 -8.05
CA LYS A 84 -5.82 -7.22 -7.98
C LYS A 84 -4.53 -6.72 -7.33
N LEU A 85 -4.20 -5.45 -7.54
CA LEU A 85 -3.04 -4.82 -6.91
C LEU A 85 -3.26 -4.69 -5.39
N GLU A 86 -4.44 -4.21 -4.98
CA GLU A 86 -4.82 -4.13 -3.57
C GLU A 86 -4.75 -5.50 -2.88
N ASP A 87 -5.35 -6.52 -3.49
CA ASP A 87 -5.30 -7.90 -2.99
C ASP A 87 -3.86 -8.40 -2.79
N SER A 88 -2.96 -8.10 -3.74
CA SER A 88 -1.56 -8.49 -3.65
C SER A 88 -0.86 -7.81 -2.46
N ILE A 89 -1.13 -6.53 -2.25
CA ILE A 89 -0.58 -5.75 -1.14
C ILE A 89 -1.09 -6.27 0.20
N ILE A 90 -2.39 -6.56 0.31
CA ILE A 90 -2.99 -7.13 1.52
C ILE A 90 -2.33 -8.47 1.83
N LYS A 91 -2.18 -9.36 0.84
CA LYS A 91 -1.50 -10.66 1.03
C LYS A 91 -0.07 -10.50 1.53
N GLN A 92 0.70 -9.57 0.95
CA GLN A 92 2.07 -9.30 1.41
C GLN A 92 2.10 -8.81 2.87
N LYS A 93 1.19 -7.89 3.24
CA LYS A 93 1.08 -7.39 4.62
C LYS A 93 0.70 -8.51 5.59
N THR A 94 -0.28 -9.34 5.24
CA THR A 94 -0.67 -10.49 6.06
C THR A 94 0.50 -11.46 6.22
N GLN A 95 1.22 -11.78 5.16
CA GLN A 95 2.41 -12.64 5.25
C GLN A 95 3.47 -12.05 6.19
N LEU A 96 3.80 -10.76 6.06
CA LEU A 96 4.75 -10.08 6.95
C LEU A 96 4.28 -10.09 8.41
N GLN A 97 2.98 -9.90 8.66
CA GLN A 97 2.40 -9.98 10.00
C GLN A 97 2.54 -11.39 10.58
N TRP A 98 2.26 -12.42 9.78
CA TRP A 98 2.43 -13.82 10.17
C TRP A 98 3.88 -14.17 10.48
N PHE A 99 4.85 -13.68 9.70
CA PHE A 99 6.28 -13.85 10.02
C PHE A 99 6.62 -13.24 11.38
N LYS A 100 6.15 -12.02 11.64
CA LYS A 100 6.38 -11.31 12.91
C LYS A 100 5.75 -12.04 14.11
N GLU A 101 4.56 -12.63 13.94
CA GLU A 101 3.88 -13.40 14.98
C GLU A 101 4.48 -14.80 15.18
N GLY A 102 4.97 -15.43 14.11
CA GLY A 102 5.69 -16.71 14.16
C GLY A 102 7.02 -16.61 14.94
N ASP A 103 7.76 -15.51 14.76
CA ASP A 103 8.96 -15.21 15.55
C ASP A 103 8.64 -14.91 17.02
N GLY A 104 7.45 -14.37 17.32
CA GLY A 104 6.98 -14.14 18.69
C GLY A 104 6.59 -15.42 19.44
N ASN A 105 6.08 -16.43 18.73
CA ASN A 105 5.58 -17.67 19.34
C ASN A 105 6.63 -18.78 19.50
N SER A 106 7.80 -18.69 18.86
CA SER A 106 8.88 -19.66 19.04
C SER A 106 9.64 -19.50 20.38
N ASN A 107 9.46 -18.37 21.08
CA ASN A 107 10.08 -18.11 22.38
C ASN A 107 9.22 -18.50 23.60
N ASN A 108 8.01 -19.05 23.42
CA ASN A 108 7.13 -19.39 24.56
C ASN A 108 6.78 -20.88 24.68
N SER A 109 7.57 -21.80 24.11
CA SER A 109 7.41 -23.25 24.33
C SER A 109 8.61 -23.92 25.02
N MET A 110 9.39 -23.17 25.79
CA MET A 110 10.40 -23.72 26.71
C MET A 110 10.22 -23.14 28.11
N HIS A 111 9.19 -23.63 28.82
CA HIS A 111 9.22 -23.78 30.28
C HIS A 111 8.41 -25.00 30.68
#